data_AF-A0A7J4AWN9-F1
#
_entry.id   AF-A0A7J4AWN9-F1
#
_cell.length_a   1.000
_cell.length_b   1.000
_cell.length_c   1.000
_cell.angle_alpha   90.00
_cell.angle_beta   90.00
_cell.angle_gamma   90.00
#
_symmetry.space_group_name_H-M   'P 1'
#
loop_
_entity.id
_entity.type
_entity.pdbx_description
1 polymer ?
#
loop_
_entity_poly.entity_id
_entity_poly.type
_entity_poly.pdbx_seq_one_letter_code
_entity_poly.pdbx_strand_id
1 'polypeptide(L)' 'MPIIRKVTTVGAARGITLPKSWIECIERETGRKLEEVMLEVDQVLTVSPVLRRKKDAEHE' A
#
# COMPACT_ATOMS: atom_id res chain seq x y z
N MET A 1 -1.90 0.00 15.59
CA MET A 1 -3.29 0.38 15.21
C MET A 1 -4.01 -0.87 14.74
N PRO A 2 -5.18 -1.23 15.26
CA PRO A 2 -5.97 -2.30 14.67
C PRO A 2 -6.50 -1.83 13.31
N ILE A 3 -5.96 -2.40 12.23
CA ILE A 3 -6.51 -2.20 10.88
C ILE A 3 -7.79 -3.04 10.82
N ILE A 4 -8.94 -2.40 11.03
CA ILE A 4 -10.24 -3.09 10.92
C ILE A 4 -10.45 -3.40 9.44
N ARG A 5 -10.30 -4.67 9.07
CA ARG A 5 -10.47 -5.20 7.72
C ARG A 5 -11.83 -4.80 7.14
N LYS A 6 -11.83 -3.78 6.26
CA LYS A 6 -13.01 -3.42 5.47
C LYS A 6 -12.68 -3.66 4.00
N VAL A 7 -13.25 -4.73 3.45
CA VAL A 7 -13.31 -4.97 2.02
C VAL A 7 -14.52 -4.21 1.47
N THR A 8 -14.29 -3.32 0.52
CA THR A 8 -15.34 -2.55 -0.17
C THR A 8 -15.44 -2.95 -1.62
N THR A 9 -16.58 -2.68 -2.25
CA THR A 9 -16.72 -2.81 -3.71
C THR A 9 -16.45 -1.44 -4.33
N VAL A 10 -15.56 -1.39 -5.32
CA VAL A 10 -15.19 -0.19 -6.07
C VAL A 10 -15.46 -0.47 -7.54
N GLY A 11 -16.62 -0.02 -8.04
CA GLY A 11 -17.10 -0.38 -9.38
C GLY A 11 -17.25 -1.90 -9.53
N ALA A 12 -16.56 -2.49 -10.50
CA ALA A 12 -16.51 -3.93 -10.71
C ALA A 12 -15.44 -4.66 -9.86
N ALA A 13 -14.62 -3.92 -9.10
CA ALA A 13 -13.49 -4.47 -8.34
C ALA A 13 -13.79 -4.57 -6.83
N ARG A 14 -12.99 -5.39 -6.12
CA ARG A 14 -12.90 -5.38 -4.66
C ARG A 14 -11.73 -4.49 -4.25
N GLY A 15 -11.94 -3.64 -3.26
CA GLY A 15 -10.92 -2.79 -2.66
C GLY A 15 -10.79 -3.06 -1.17
N ILE A 16 -9.67 -2.63 -0.60
CA ILE A 16 -9.46 -2.57 0.85
C ILE A 16 -9.26 -1.12 1.26
N THR A 17 -9.67 -0.76 2.47
CA THR A 17 -9.39 0.56 3.03
C THR A 17 -8.15 0.50 3.90
N LEU A 18 -7.13 1.28 3.55
CA LEU A 18 -5.96 1.51 4.38
C LEU A 18 -6.12 2.87 5.10
N PRO A 19 -5.87 2.94 6.42
CA PRO A 19 -5.87 4.21 7.13
C PRO A 19 -4.80 5.16 6.57
N LYS A 20 -5.13 6.44 6.42
CA LYS A 20 -4.15 7.47 6.04
C LYS A 20 -2.91 7.47 6.93
N SER A 21 -3.11 7.24 8.23
CA SER A 21 -2.04 7.14 9.22
C SER A 21 -1.04 6.01 8.95
N TRP A 22 -1.46 4.93 8.28
CA TRP A 22 -0.54 3.86 7.87
C TRP A 22 0.42 4.35 6.78
N ILE A 23 -0.11 5.09 5.80
CA ILE A 23 0.68 5.73 4.74
C ILE A 23 1.66 6.73 5.37
N GLU A 24 1.15 7.66 6.18
CA GLU A 24 1.96 8.69 6.84
C GLU A 24 3.06 8.09 7.73
N CYS A 25 2.79 6.96 8.39
CA CYS A 25 3.79 6.27 9.21
C CYS A 25 4.96 5.77 8.36
N ILE A 26 4.66 5.12 7.23
CA ILE A 26 5.68 4.61 6.31
C ILE A 26 6.48 5.75 5.70
N GLU A 27 5.82 6.83 5.27
CA GLU A 27 6.51 7.97 4.69
C GLU A 27 7.44 8.66 5.69
N ARG A 28 7.00 8.77 6.95
CA ARG A 28 7.81 9.32 8.04
C ARG A 28 8.99 8.43 8.41
N GLU A 29 8.80 7.12 8.47
CA GLU A 29 9.85 6.16 8.85
C GLU A 29 10.91 5.98 7.75
N THR A 30 10.47 6.02 6.48
CA THR A 30 11.37 5.78 5.34
C THR A 30 11.94 7.06 4.74
N GLY A 31 11.33 8.22 5.03
CA GLY A 31 11.64 9.50 4.41
C GLY A 31 11.29 9.56 2.92
N ARG A 32 10.43 8.66 2.44
CA ARG A 32 10.05 8.52 1.02
C ARG A 32 8.54 8.54 0.88
N LYS A 33 8.07 9.06 -0.24
CA LYS A 33 6.65 9.01 -0.61
C LYS A 33 6.25 7.58 -0.95
N LEU A 34 5.08 7.14 -0.48
CA LEU A 34 4.52 5.85 -0.86
C LEU A 34 3.70 6.00 -2.15
N GLU A 35 4.20 5.46 -3.25
CA GLU A 35 3.53 5.54 -4.56
C GLU A 35 2.76 4.26 -4.89
N GLU A 36 3.25 3.11 -4.45
CA GLU A 36 2.72 1.81 -4.82
C GLU A 36 2.72 0.86 -3.61
N VAL A 37 1.78 -0.10 -3.62
CA VAL A 37 1.69 -1.19 -2.65
C VAL A 37 1.64 -2.53 -3.37
N MET A 38 2.33 -3.52 -2.81
CA MET A 38 2.25 -4.91 -3.24
C MET A 38 1.12 -5.59 -2.49
N LEU A 39 0.28 -6.32 -3.23
CA LEU A 39 -0.82 -7.14 -2.72
C LEU A 39 -0.52 -8.60 -3.05
N GLU A 40 -0.31 -9.41 -2.01
CA GLU A 40 -0.16 -10.86 -2.14
C GLU A 40 -1.43 -11.56 -1.63
N VAL A 41 -1.93 -12.50 -2.43
CA VAL A 41 -3.17 -13.24 -2.15
C VAL A 41 -2.83 -14.70 -1.95
N ASP A 42 -2.61 -15.12 -0.70
CA ASP A 42 -2.45 -16.54 -0.36
C ASP A 42 -3.04 -16.85 1.02
N GLN A 43 -4.32 -17.23 1.05
CA GLN A 43 -5.18 -17.44 2.25
C GLN A 43 -5.35 -16.20 3.15
N VAL A 44 -4.34 -15.34 3.21
CA VAL A 44 -4.24 -14.05 3.88
C VAL A 44 -3.90 -13.02 2.80
N LEU A 45 -4.55 -11.86 2.88
CA LEU A 45 -4.24 -10.72 2.03
C LEU A 45 -3.11 -9.92 2.67
N THR A 46 -1.90 -10.04 2.13
CA THR A 46 -0.73 -9.31 2.63
C THR A 46 -0.54 -8.02 1.82
N VAL A 47 -0.42 -6.90 2.53
CA VAL A 47 -0.22 -5.57 1.93
C VAL A 47 1.12 -5.02 2.39
N SER A 48 2.01 -4.74 1.45
CA SER A 48 3.36 -4.27 1.74
C SER A 48 3.68 -3.01 0.92
N PRO A 49 4.35 -1.99 1.50
CA PRO A 49 4.77 -0.83 0.74
C PRO A 49 5.86 -1.17 -0.26
N VAL A 50 5.77 -0.64 -1.49
CA VAL A 50 6.85 -0.72 -2.48
C VAL A 50 7.67 0.56 -2.40
N LEU A 51 8.87 0.44 -1.84
CA LEU A 51 9.80 1.56 -1.73
C LEU A 51 10.72 1.59 -2.95
N ARG A 52 10.32 2.29 -4.03
CA ARG A 52 11.17 2.45 -5.21
C ARG A 52 12.52 3.03 -4.81
N ARG A 53 13.61 2.46 -5.33
CA ARG A 53 14.93 3.10 -5.26
C ARG A 53 14.94 4.23 -6.29
N LYS A 54 15.60 5.34 -5.97
CA LYS A 54 15.68 6.57 -6.77
C LYS A 54 16.21 6.38 -8.22
N LYS A 55 16.55 5.15 -8.63
CA LYS A 55 17.21 4.82 -9.90
C LYS A 55 16.29 4.20 -10.97
N ASP A 56 15.03 3.89 -10.65
CA ASP A 56 14.14 3.18 -11.60
C ASP A 56 13.15 4.12 -12.31
N ALA A 57 13.41 5.43 -12.31
CA ALA A 57 12.56 6.45 -12.94
C ALA A 57 13.08 6.95 -14.30
N GLU A 58 14.13 6.34 -14.86
CA GLU A 58 14.80 6.81 -16.10
C GLU A 58 14.63 5.87 -17.30
N HIS A 59 13.82 4.81 -17.23
CA HIS A 59 13.53 4.00 -18.41
C HIS A 59 12.05 3.60 -18.47
N GLU A 60 11.24 4.50 -19.03
CA GLU A 60 10.09 4.16 -19.86
C GLU A 60 10.04 5.10 -21.07
#